data_AF-A0A0Q8R3M3-F1
#
_entry.id   AF-A0A0Q8R3M3-F1
#
_cell.length_a   1.000
_cell.length_b   1.000
_cell.length_c   1.000
_cell.angle_alpha   90.00
_cell.angle_beta   90.00
_cell.angle_gamma   90.00
#
_symmetry.space_group_name_H-M   'P 1'
#
loop_
_entity.id
_entity.type
_entity.pdbx_description
1 polymer ?
#
loop_
_entity_poly.entity_id
_entity_poly.type
_entity_poly.pdbx_seq_one_letter_code
_entity_poly.pdbx_strand_id
1 'polypeptide(L)'
;MKLTIRALALTAGLATVCLTSHAEVIPLKLAPGLWEETRVTLINGQNVEEAMRKGREKMMARLTPEQRKQMQEQMGHGSNAGGTQTCLTPAQVAKGVDTEVIKRKMEQSSQGCKLDIISASSSGAKFKAACMGPQGNNYNGSGEYIVANSKEWRFKMVGDGKVTGPNGAPVPQAGDFHATQEVTARWKGSDCGSVAPQQEG
;
A
#
# COMPACT_ATOMS: atom_id res chain seq x y z
N MET A 1 -33.33 63.67 -45.57
CA MET A 1 -32.97 62.25 -45.78
C MET A 1 -31.49 62.05 -45.51
N LYS A 2 -31.12 61.47 -44.35
CA LYS A 2 -29.99 60.53 -44.15
C LYS A 2 -29.88 60.18 -42.65
N LEU A 3 -29.62 58.89 -42.40
CA LEU A 3 -29.98 58.10 -41.23
C LEU A 3 -29.14 58.35 -39.97
N THR A 4 -29.80 58.11 -38.84
CA THR A 4 -29.30 57.80 -37.49
C THR A 4 -28.45 56.53 -37.45
N ILE A 5 -27.34 56.53 -36.69
CA ILE A 5 -26.71 55.29 -36.19
C ILE A 5 -26.36 55.49 -34.71
N ARG A 6 -27.04 54.73 -33.84
CA ARG A 6 -26.76 54.60 -32.41
C ARG A 6 -25.64 53.57 -32.24
N ALA A 7 -24.56 53.95 -31.57
CA ALA A 7 -23.52 53.01 -31.15
C ALA A 7 -23.96 52.29 -29.87
N LEU A 8 -24.29 50.99 -29.97
CA LEU A 8 -24.36 50.09 -28.81
C LEU A 8 -22.94 49.64 -28.46
N ALA A 9 -22.48 49.96 -27.26
CA ALA A 9 -21.28 49.40 -26.68
C ALA A 9 -21.61 48.02 -26.07
N LEU A 10 -21.09 46.94 -26.67
CA LEU A 10 -21.11 45.60 -26.08
C LEU A 10 -19.96 45.48 -25.06
N THR A 11 -20.29 45.38 -23.78
CA THR A 11 -19.39 44.90 -22.72
C THR A 11 -19.37 43.37 -22.73
N ALA A 12 -18.29 42.76 -23.19
CA ALA A 12 -18.06 41.32 -23.08
C ALA A 12 -17.32 41.02 -21.76
N GLY A 13 -18.04 40.49 -20.77
CA GLY A 13 -17.45 39.96 -19.55
C GLY A 13 -16.83 38.59 -19.79
N LEU A 14 -15.50 38.48 -19.76
CA LEU A 14 -14.81 37.20 -19.67
C LEU A 14 -14.97 36.65 -18.24
N ALA A 15 -15.90 35.72 -18.05
CA ALA A 15 -15.95 34.89 -16.86
C ALA A 15 -14.86 33.82 -16.94
N THR A 16 -13.73 34.04 -16.27
CA THR A 16 -12.69 33.03 -16.08
C THR A 16 -13.21 31.95 -15.14
N VAL A 17 -13.66 30.81 -15.69
CA VAL A 17 -13.98 29.63 -14.89
C VAL A 17 -12.67 29.03 -14.39
N CYS A 18 -12.30 29.34 -13.15
CA CYS A 18 -11.26 28.62 -12.44
C CYS A 18 -11.77 27.20 -12.16
N LEU A 19 -11.39 26.24 -12.99
CA LEU A 19 -11.50 24.82 -12.68
C LEU A 19 -10.50 24.53 -11.55
N THR A 20 -10.95 24.64 -10.29
CA THR A 20 -10.20 24.08 -9.16
C THR A 20 -10.26 22.57 -9.28
N SER A 21 -9.14 21.96 -9.68
CA SER A 21 -8.94 20.52 -9.59
C SER A 21 -8.93 20.13 -8.11
N HIS A 22 -10.11 19.82 -7.57
CA HIS A 22 -10.22 19.21 -6.25
C HIS A 22 -9.75 17.75 -6.39
N ALA A 23 -8.74 17.37 -5.62
CA ALA A 23 -8.35 15.98 -5.49
C ALA A 23 -9.58 15.15 -5.09
N GLU A 24 -9.87 14.10 -5.86
CA GLU A 24 -11.05 13.26 -5.63
C GLU A 24 -10.77 12.34 -4.44
N VAL A 25 -11.38 12.66 -3.29
CA VAL A 25 -11.34 11.81 -2.11
C VAL A 25 -12.37 10.69 -2.27
N ILE A 26 -11.88 9.46 -2.33
CA ILE A 26 -12.69 8.26 -2.51
C ILE A 26 -13.06 7.70 -1.14
N PRO A 27 -14.35 7.63 -0.78
CA PRO A 27 -14.75 7.03 0.48
C PRO A 27 -14.52 5.51 0.43
N LEU A 28 -13.64 5.00 1.30
CA LEU A 28 -13.53 3.56 1.53
C LEU A 28 -14.59 3.14 2.55
N LYS A 29 -15.50 2.26 2.13
CA LYS A 29 -16.57 1.76 3.00
C LYS A 29 -16.05 0.68 3.95
N LEU A 30 -15.12 1.01 4.85
CA LEU A 30 -14.58 0.08 5.85
C LEU A 30 -15.18 0.33 7.25
N ALA A 31 -15.24 -0.69 8.09
CA ALA A 31 -15.64 -0.55 9.48
C ALA A 31 -14.46 -0.05 10.34
N PRO A 32 -14.68 0.94 11.24
CA PRO A 32 -13.68 1.28 12.24
C PRO A 32 -13.51 0.15 13.27
N GLY A 33 -12.34 0.07 13.88
CA GLY A 33 -11.99 -0.93 14.88
C GLY A 33 -10.79 -1.80 14.48
N LEU A 34 -10.71 -2.98 15.07
CA LEU A 34 -9.61 -3.92 14.91
C LEU A 34 -9.74 -4.70 13.60
N TRP A 35 -8.64 -4.77 12.86
CA TRP A 35 -8.47 -5.55 11.64
C TRP A 35 -7.31 -6.52 11.80
N GLU A 36 -7.42 -7.67 11.14
CA GLU A 36 -6.37 -8.67 11.05
C GLU A 36 -6.08 -8.98 9.59
N GLU A 37 -4.82 -8.82 9.20
CA GLU A 37 -4.32 -9.04 7.85
C GLU A 37 -3.49 -10.32 7.79
N THR A 38 -3.83 -11.21 6.87
CA THR A 38 -2.97 -12.34 6.50
C THR A 38 -2.29 -12.03 5.18
N ARG A 39 -0.97 -12.21 5.14
CA ARG A 39 -0.13 -11.98 3.97
C ARG A 39 0.53 -13.27 3.51
N VAL A 40 0.54 -13.47 2.20
CA VAL A 40 1.31 -14.52 1.53
C VAL A 40 2.12 -13.85 0.42
N THR A 41 3.44 -13.99 0.49
CA THR A 41 4.37 -13.48 -0.51
C THR A 41 5.15 -14.66 -1.08
N LEU A 42 5.06 -14.86 -2.39
CA LEU A 42 5.84 -15.85 -3.11
C LEU A 42 6.93 -15.16 -3.92
N ILE A 43 8.17 -15.62 -3.80
CA ILE A 43 9.28 -15.23 -4.68
C ILE A 43 9.75 -16.48 -5.40
N ASN A 44 9.67 -16.50 -6.72
CA ASN A 44 9.98 -17.68 -7.54
C ASN A 44 9.23 -18.93 -7.06
N GLY A 45 7.96 -18.75 -6.65
CA GLY A 45 7.10 -19.81 -6.10
C GLY A 45 7.39 -20.20 -4.65
N GLN A 46 8.42 -19.66 -4.00
CA GLN A 46 8.75 -19.95 -2.61
C GLN A 46 8.06 -18.98 -1.66
N ASN A 47 7.39 -19.53 -0.65
CA ASN A 47 6.69 -18.74 0.37
C ASN A 47 7.68 -18.12 1.36
N VAL A 48 7.75 -16.78 1.36
CA VAL A 48 8.69 -15.99 2.18
C VAL A 48 8.33 -16.09 3.66
N GLU A 49 7.05 -15.94 4.01
CA GLU A 49 6.60 -15.99 5.39
C GLU A 49 6.85 -17.36 6.02
N GLU A 50 6.64 -18.45 5.26
CA GLU A 50 6.94 -19.81 5.70
C GLU A 50 8.44 -20.03 5.88
N ALA A 51 9.28 -19.54 4.95
CA ALA A 51 10.73 -19.62 5.06
C ALA A 51 11.22 -18.87 6.32
N MET A 52 10.67 -17.69 6.58
CA MET A 52 10.96 -16.89 7.78
C MET A 52 10.52 -17.60 9.07
N ARG A 53 9.32 -18.20 9.08
CA ARG A 53 8.84 -19.00 10.22
C ARG A 53 9.77 -20.18 10.51
N LYS A 54 10.12 -20.98 9.50
CA LYS A 54 11.04 -22.11 9.64
C LYS A 54 12.44 -21.67 10.10
N GLY A 55 12.93 -20.55 9.56
CA GLY A 55 14.20 -19.95 9.98
C GLY A 55 14.18 -19.54 11.46
N ARG A 56 13.09 -18.89 11.90
CA ARG A 56 12.88 -18.52 13.30
C ARG A 56 12.85 -19.75 14.19
N GLU A 57 12.06 -20.77 13.85
CA GLU A 57 11.99 -22.02 14.62
C GLU A 57 13.34 -22.70 14.80
N LYS A 58 14.13 -22.79 13.72
CA LYS A 58 15.51 -23.31 13.77
C LYS A 58 16.40 -22.50 14.69
N MET A 59 16.23 -21.17 14.71
CA MET A 59 16.99 -20.27 15.57
C MET A 59 16.54 -20.41 17.04
N MET A 60 15.23 -20.43 17.32
CA MET A 60 14.67 -20.66 18.66
C MET A 60 15.12 -22.01 19.26
N ALA A 61 15.24 -23.06 18.42
CA ALA A 61 15.66 -24.39 18.85
C ALA A 61 17.12 -24.43 19.33
N ARG A 62 17.97 -23.49 18.88
CA ARG A 62 19.38 -23.39 19.27
C ARG A 62 19.62 -22.57 20.54
N LEU A 63 18.58 -21.92 21.07
CA LEU A 63 18.68 -21.12 22.28
C LEU A 63 18.49 -21.92 23.56
N THR A 64 19.18 -21.49 24.61
CA THR A 64 18.89 -21.90 25.99
C THR A 64 17.49 -21.42 26.44
N PRO A 65 16.88 -22.01 27.48
CA PRO A 65 15.58 -21.57 27.99
C PRO A 65 15.53 -20.07 28.35
N GLU A 66 16.58 -19.55 28.98
CA GLU A 66 16.69 -18.15 29.39
C GLU A 66 16.77 -17.22 28.17
N GLN A 67 17.61 -17.56 27.18
CA GLN A 67 17.71 -16.80 25.93
C GLN A 67 16.42 -16.85 25.11
N ARG A 68 15.74 -18.01 25.10
CA ARG A 68 14.45 -18.19 24.45
C ARG A 68 13.40 -17.26 25.07
N LYS A 69 13.34 -17.18 26.41
CA LYS A 69 12.43 -16.29 27.13
C LYS A 69 12.71 -14.82 26.82
N GLN A 70 13.96 -14.39 26.92
CA GLN A 70 14.36 -13.02 26.59
C GLN A 70 14.01 -12.65 25.14
N MET A 71 14.22 -13.58 24.20
CA MET A 71 13.91 -13.33 22.79
C MET A 71 12.40 -13.34 22.53
N GLN A 72 11.61 -14.16 23.22
CA GLN A 72 10.15 -14.12 23.15
C GLN A 72 9.60 -12.80 23.71
N GLU A 73 10.19 -12.30 24.79
CA GLU A 73 9.84 -10.99 25.38
C GLU A 73 10.20 -9.83 24.43
N GLN A 74 11.37 -9.90 23.77
CA GLN A 74 11.79 -8.89 22.78
C GLN A 74 11.01 -8.94 21.48
N MET A 75 10.62 -10.11 21.00
CA MET A 75 9.81 -10.24 19.78
C MET A 75 8.40 -9.65 19.96
N GLY A 76 7.95 -9.48 21.20
CA GLY A 76 6.64 -8.92 21.54
C GLY A 76 5.47 -9.78 21.06
N HIS A 77 4.26 -9.45 21.50
CA HIS A 77 3.05 -10.18 21.11
C HIS A 77 2.55 -9.85 19.69
N GLY A 78 3.17 -8.85 19.01
CA GLY A 78 2.76 -8.37 17.69
C GLY A 78 3.46 -9.02 16.50
N SER A 79 4.51 -9.83 16.72
CA SER A 79 5.24 -10.53 15.66
C SER A 79 4.89 -12.02 15.55
N ASN A 80 3.74 -12.39 16.11
CA ASN A 80 3.21 -13.74 16.08
C ASN A 80 2.88 -14.16 14.65
N ALA A 81 3.12 -15.44 14.37
CA ALA A 81 2.99 -16.09 13.08
C ALA A 81 1.54 -16.22 12.56
N GLY A 82 0.66 -15.28 12.90
CA GLY A 82 -0.77 -15.26 12.58
C GLY A 82 -1.24 -13.83 12.36
N GLY A 83 -0.94 -13.29 11.18
CA GLY A 83 -1.43 -12.01 10.69
C GLY A 83 -0.91 -10.76 11.42
N THR A 84 -1.00 -9.62 10.75
CA THR A 84 -0.73 -8.30 11.35
C THR A 84 -2.04 -7.68 11.79
N GLN A 85 -2.11 -7.21 13.04
CA GLN A 85 -3.28 -6.53 13.55
C GLN A 85 -3.10 -5.01 13.49
N THR A 86 -4.17 -4.33 13.09
CA THR A 86 -4.19 -2.88 12.89
C THR A 86 -5.51 -2.33 13.41
N CYS A 87 -5.47 -1.18 14.09
CA CYS A 87 -6.67 -0.48 14.53
C CYS A 87 -6.95 0.74 13.63
N LEU A 88 -8.16 0.80 13.05
CA LEU A 88 -8.64 1.93 12.27
C LEU A 88 -9.62 2.77 13.08
N THR A 89 -9.33 4.06 13.24
CA THR A 89 -10.24 5.00 13.91
C THR A 89 -11.40 5.42 12.98
N PRO A 90 -12.55 5.86 13.54
CA PRO A 90 -13.64 6.43 12.75
C PRO A 90 -13.21 7.60 11.86
N ALA A 91 -12.31 8.45 12.36
CA ALA A 91 -11.79 9.59 11.60
C ALA A 91 -10.98 9.15 10.37
N GLN A 92 -10.15 8.12 10.51
CA GLN A 92 -9.37 7.56 9.39
C GLN A 92 -10.28 6.96 8.31
N VAL A 93 -11.31 6.21 8.72
CA VAL A 93 -12.29 5.67 7.77
C VAL A 93 -13.04 6.80 7.06
N ALA A 94 -13.49 7.82 7.80
CA ALA A 94 -14.26 8.93 7.25
C ALA A 94 -13.45 9.82 6.28
N LYS A 95 -12.14 9.94 6.51
CA LYS A 95 -11.22 10.70 5.65
C LYS A 95 -11.12 10.10 4.24
N GLY A 96 -11.40 8.81 4.08
CA GLY A 96 -11.31 8.13 2.78
C GLY A 96 -9.88 8.10 2.23
N VAL A 97 -9.78 7.90 0.93
CA VAL A 97 -8.53 7.78 0.19
C VAL A 97 -8.38 8.89 -0.82
N ASP A 98 -7.31 9.65 -0.68
CA ASP A 98 -6.82 10.55 -1.71
C ASP A 98 -5.70 9.82 -2.48
N THR A 99 -5.95 9.53 -3.75
CA THR A 99 -5.04 8.77 -4.61
C THR A 99 -3.71 9.48 -4.85
N GLU A 100 -3.71 10.80 -4.92
CA GLU A 100 -2.48 11.59 -5.10
C GLU A 100 -1.63 11.61 -3.82
N VAL A 101 -2.28 11.66 -2.66
CA VAL A 101 -1.59 11.51 -1.37
C VAL A 101 -0.97 10.12 -1.26
N ILE A 102 -1.71 9.05 -1.59
CA ILE A 102 -1.18 7.67 -1.57
C ILE A 102 0.01 7.54 -2.51
N LYS A 103 -0.16 7.96 -3.77
CA LYS A 103 0.90 7.89 -4.77
C LYS A 103 2.16 8.60 -4.28
N ARG A 104 2.04 9.85 -3.86
CA ARG A 104 3.17 10.64 -3.36
C ARG A 104 3.86 9.95 -2.17
N LYS A 105 3.09 9.43 -1.21
CA LYS A 105 3.65 8.73 -0.05
C LYS A 105 4.43 7.47 -0.44
N MET A 106 3.87 6.65 -1.35
CA MET A 106 4.56 5.44 -1.83
C MET A 106 5.84 5.77 -2.59
N GLU A 107 5.81 6.77 -3.46
CA GLU A 107 6.98 7.20 -4.22
C GLU A 107 8.06 7.81 -3.30
N GLN A 108 7.66 8.48 -2.21
CA GLN A 108 8.57 9.00 -1.18
C GLN A 108 9.17 7.90 -0.30
N SER A 109 8.39 6.89 0.10
CA SER A 109 8.88 5.80 0.95
C SER A 109 9.79 4.83 0.20
N SER A 110 9.63 4.74 -1.12
CA SER A 110 10.30 3.77 -1.97
C SER A 110 11.09 4.50 -3.06
N GLN A 111 12.28 4.99 -2.71
CA GLN A 111 13.13 5.76 -3.60
C GLN A 111 13.31 5.05 -4.96
N GLY A 112 12.93 5.73 -6.05
CA GLY A 112 13.01 5.19 -7.41
C GLY A 112 11.79 4.37 -7.85
N CYS A 113 10.74 4.28 -7.03
CA CYS A 113 9.45 3.75 -7.45
C CYS A 113 8.54 4.84 -8.01
N LYS A 114 7.86 4.51 -9.10
CA LYS A 114 6.75 5.26 -9.69
C LYS A 114 5.47 4.44 -9.56
N LEU A 115 4.38 5.08 -9.14
CA LEU A 115 3.07 4.46 -9.03
C LEU A 115 2.11 5.09 -10.04
N ASP A 116 1.45 4.25 -10.83
CA ASP A 116 0.43 4.65 -11.79
C ASP A 116 -0.92 4.05 -11.38
N ILE A 117 -1.83 4.88 -10.88
CA ILE A 117 -3.17 4.46 -10.46
C ILE A 117 -4.06 4.45 -11.70
N ILE A 118 -4.41 3.26 -12.17
CA ILE A 118 -5.19 3.05 -13.40
C ILE A 118 -6.67 3.35 -13.14
N SER A 119 -7.17 2.92 -11.99
CA SER A 119 -8.54 3.19 -11.56
C SER A 119 -8.62 3.14 -10.04
N ALA A 120 -9.53 3.92 -9.48
CA ALA A 120 -9.83 3.90 -8.06
C ALA A 120 -11.30 4.24 -7.83
N SER A 121 -11.91 3.59 -6.85
CA SER A 121 -13.31 3.79 -6.45
C SER A 121 -13.54 3.26 -5.03
N SER A 122 -14.74 3.44 -4.50
CA SER A 122 -15.08 2.94 -3.16
C SER A 122 -14.99 1.42 -3.01
N SER A 123 -15.03 0.65 -4.11
CA SER A 123 -14.91 -0.80 -4.11
C SER A 123 -13.49 -1.31 -4.35
N GLY A 124 -12.52 -0.43 -4.66
CA GLY A 124 -11.18 -0.88 -4.97
C GLY A 124 -10.38 0.03 -5.88
N ALA A 125 -9.13 -0.35 -6.13
CA ALA A 125 -8.22 0.34 -7.03
C ALA A 125 -7.33 -0.64 -7.80
N LYS A 126 -6.92 -0.25 -9.00
CA LYS A 126 -5.91 -0.94 -9.81
C LYS A 126 -4.75 -0.01 -10.08
N PHE A 127 -3.54 -0.55 -10.02
CA PHE A 127 -2.35 0.25 -10.27
C PHE A 127 -1.22 -0.56 -10.89
N LYS A 128 -0.24 0.15 -11.44
CA LYS A 128 1.06 -0.37 -11.83
C LYS A 128 2.13 0.30 -10.98
N ALA A 129 3.17 -0.46 -10.65
CA ALA A 129 4.35 0.03 -9.97
C ALA A 129 5.58 -0.27 -10.82
N ALA A 130 6.47 0.69 -10.95
CA ALA A 130 7.76 0.52 -11.60
C ALA A 130 8.84 1.10 -10.67
N CYS A 131 9.70 0.23 -10.17
CA CYS A 131 10.73 0.54 -9.19
C CYS A 131 12.12 0.33 -9.79
N MET A 132 12.97 1.33 -9.60
CA MET A 132 14.39 1.30 -9.91
C MET A 132 15.18 1.46 -8.63
N GLY A 133 15.77 0.36 -8.18
CA GLY A 133 16.69 0.35 -7.05
C GLY A 133 18.12 0.69 -7.46
N PRO A 134 19.01 0.89 -6.49
CA PRO A 134 20.43 1.09 -6.75
C PRO A 134 21.04 -0.11 -7.47
N GLN A 135 22.17 0.12 -8.15
CA GLN A 135 23.00 -0.93 -8.76
C GLN A 135 22.32 -1.75 -9.88
N GLY A 136 21.21 -1.28 -10.44
CA GLY A 136 20.49 -1.95 -11.53
C GLY A 136 19.36 -2.87 -11.07
N ASN A 137 19.07 -2.88 -9.76
CA ASN A 137 17.89 -3.54 -9.23
C ASN A 137 16.63 -2.93 -9.81
N ASN A 138 15.65 -3.74 -10.17
CA ASN A 138 14.35 -3.23 -10.59
C ASN A 138 13.21 -4.16 -10.20
N TYR A 139 12.00 -3.62 -10.23
CA TYR A 139 10.77 -4.35 -10.08
C TYR A 139 9.67 -3.65 -10.87
N ASN A 140 8.92 -4.37 -11.69
CA ASN A 140 7.73 -3.87 -12.37
C ASN A 140 6.57 -4.80 -12.04
N GLY A 141 5.46 -4.21 -11.60
CA GLY A 141 4.32 -4.99 -11.17
C GLY A 141 3.00 -4.30 -11.40
N SER A 142 1.93 -5.07 -11.23
CA SER A 142 0.56 -4.59 -11.19
C SER A 142 -0.11 -5.06 -9.92
N GLY A 143 -0.97 -4.22 -9.38
CA GLY A 143 -1.69 -4.47 -8.14
C GLY A 143 -3.18 -4.18 -8.28
N GLU A 144 -3.96 -4.89 -7.47
CA GLU A 144 -5.38 -4.67 -7.31
C GLU A 144 -5.74 -4.72 -5.82
N TYR A 145 -6.50 -3.73 -5.38
CA TYR A 145 -7.10 -3.65 -4.06
C TYR A 145 -8.62 -3.73 -4.22
N ILE A 146 -9.29 -4.58 -3.43
CA ILE A 146 -10.73 -4.81 -3.50
C ILE A 146 -11.32 -4.69 -2.10
N VAL A 147 -12.28 -3.80 -1.92
CA VAL A 147 -13.17 -3.76 -0.75
C VAL A 147 -14.36 -4.67 -1.04
N ALA A 148 -14.32 -5.90 -0.53
CA ALA A 148 -15.39 -6.86 -0.76
C ALA A 148 -16.66 -6.46 0.00
N ASN A 149 -16.50 -5.96 1.23
CA ASN A 149 -17.54 -5.34 2.04
C ASN A 149 -16.88 -4.52 3.16
N SER A 150 -17.66 -3.95 4.07
CA SER A 150 -17.12 -3.12 5.15
C SER A 150 -16.27 -3.84 6.17
N LYS A 151 -16.26 -5.17 6.17
CA LYS A 151 -15.53 -6.01 7.11
C LYS A 151 -14.47 -6.89 6.44
N GLU A 152 -14.27 -6.74 5.14
CA GLU A 152 -13.31 -7.53 4.39
C GLU A 152 -12.77 -6.77 3.17
N TRP A 153 -11.44 -6.73 3.06
CA TRP A 153 -10.76 -6.30 1.85
C TRP A 153 -9.66 -7.27 1.46
N ARG A 154 -9.29 -7.23 0.19
CA ARG A 154 -8.23 -8.05 -0.40
C ARG A 154 -7.28 -7.18 -1.20
N PHE A 155 -6.04 -7.60 -1.24
CA PHE A 155 -5.01 -7.01 -2.06
C PHE A 155 -4.25 -8.11 -2.79
N LYS A 156 -3.95 -7.88 -4.06
CA LYS A 156 -3.09 -8.75 -4.85
C LYS A 156 -2.09 -7.92 -5.61
N MET A 157 -0.85 -8.37 -5.65
CA MET A 157 0.22 -7.81 -6.48
C MET A 157 0.93 -8.95 -7.21
N VAL A 158 1.32 -8.69 -8.45
CA VAL A 158 2.18 -9.55 -9.24
C VAL A 158 3.20 -8.69 -9.97
N GLY A 159 4.44 -9.13 -10.02
CA GLY A 159 5.45 -8.44 -10.80
C GLY A 159 6.74 -9.23 -10.92
N ASP A 160 7.59 -8.72 -11.79
CA ASP A 160 8.89 -9.27 -12.11
C ASP A 160 9.94 -8.24 -11.79
N GLY A 161 11.10 -8.70 -11.35
CA GLY A 161 12.20 -7.83 -11.03
C GLY A 161 13.53 -8.50 -11.26
N LYS A 162 14.58 -7.71 -11.05
CA LYS A 162 15.95 -8.15 -11.14
C LYS A 162 16.72 -7.69 -9.92
N VAL A 163 17.48 -8.59 -9.34
CA VAL A 163 18.49 -8.28 -8.31
C VAL A 163 19.87 -8.40 -8.93
N THR A 164 20.72 -7.41 -8.66
CA THR A 164 22.13 -7.33 -9.04
C THR A 164 22.95 -7.04 -7.79
N GLY A 165 24.20 -7.50 -7.79
CA GLY A 165 25.14 -7.17 -6.73
C GLY A 165 25.77 -5.78 -6.90
N PRO A 166 26.61 -5.38 -5.94
CA PRO A 166 27.44 -4.18 -6.04
C PRO A 166 28.11 -4.03 -7.40
N ASN A 167 27.95 -2.86 -8.02
CA ASN A 167 28.49 -2.52 -9.35
C ASN A 167 28.03 -3.46 -10.49
N GLY A 168 26.86 -4.09 -10.35
CA GLY A 168 26.34 -5.03 -11.35
C GLY A 168 26.98 -6.42 -11.28
N ALA A 169 27.81 -6.70 -10.27
CA ALA A 169 28.42 -8.01 -10.10
C ALA A 169 27.35 -9.07 -9.81
N PRO A 170 27.49 -10.30 -10.35
CA PRO A 170 26.65 -11.42 -9.93
C PRO A 170 26.87 -11.71 -8.44
N VAL A 171 25.80 -11.67 -7.65
CA VAL A 171 25.77 -12.23 -6.28
C VAL A 171 24.96 -13.54 -6.30
N PRO A 172 25.09 -14.43 -5.29
CA PRO A 172 24.33 -15.69 -5.26
C PRO A 172 22.79 -15.51 -5.33
N GLN A 173 22.30 -14.31 -5.04
CA GLN A 173 20.90 -13.90 -5.09
C GLN A 173 20.59 -13.00 -6.30
N ALA A 174 21.57 -12.77 -7.19
CA ALA A 174 21.38 -11.99 -8.39
C ALA A 174 20.67 -12.82 -9.45
N GLY A 175 19.80 -12.15 -10.20
CA GLY A 175 18.99 -12.79 -11.21
C GLY A 175 17.61 -12.17 -11.27
N ASP A 176 16.84 -12.66 -12.23
CA ASP A 176 15.45 -12.29 -12.38
C ASP A 176 14.62 -13.04 -11.32
N PHE A 177 13.58 -12.39 -10.83
CA PHE A 177 12.63 -13.01 -9.92
C PHE A 177 11.21 -12.63 -10.30
N HIS A 178 10.31 -13.56 -10.06
CA HIS A 178 8.87 -13.35 -10.10
C HIS A 178 8.33 -13.28 -8.68
N ALA A 179 7.58 -12.23 -8.36
CA ALA A 179 6.96 -12.05 -7.06
C ALA A 179 5.44 -11.94 -7.16
N THR A 180 4.74 -12.69 -6.31
CA THR A 180 3.33 -12.50 -6.05
C THR A 180 3.10 -12.18 -4.58
N GLN A 181 2.11 -11.35 -4.32
CA GLN A 181 1.70 -11.03 -2.97
C GLN A 181 0.18 -11.02 -2.91
N GLU A 182 -0.37 -11.68 -1.90
CA GLU A 182 -1.78 -11.64 -1.58
C GLU A 182 -1.95 -11.25 -0.12
N VAL A 183 -2.82 -10.29 0.14
CA VAL A 183 -3.24 -9.90 1.48
C VAL A 183 -4.75 -10.05 1.58
N THR A 184 -5.21 -10.68 2.65
CA THR A 184 -6.63 -10.69 3.02
C THR A 184 -6.76 -10.07 4.39
N ALA A 185 -7.63 -9.07 4.52
CA ALA A 185 -7.90 -8.41 5.78
C ALA A 185 -9.34 -8.63 6.21
N ARG A 186 -9.53 -8.90 7.50
CA ARG A 186 -10.84 -9.12 8.10
C ARG A 186 -11.00 -8.28 9.35
N TRP A 187 -12.15 -7.63 9.47
CA TRP A 187 -12.53 -6.91 10.68
C TRP A 187 -12.82 -7.88 11.82
N LYS A 188 -12.28 -7.60 13.00
CA LYS A 188 -12.34 -8.45 14.19
C LYS A 188 -13.28 -7.92 15.26
N GLY A 189 -13.50 -6.61 15.31
CA GLY A 189 -14.33 -5.99 16.33
C GLY A 189 -14.15 -4.47 16.37
N SER A 190 -15.04 -3.78 17.06
CA SER A 190 -14.94 -2.33 17.27
C SER A 190 -13.89 -1.97 18.32
N ASP A 191 -13.57 -2.90 19.22
CA ASP A 191 -12.55 -2.74 20.25
C ASP A 191 -11.17 -3.12 19.70
N CYS A 192 -10.22 -2.20 19.85
CA CYS A 192 -8.84 -2.39 19.44
C CYS A 192 -7.95 -2.98 20.55
N GLY A 193 -8.45 -3.09 21.78
CA GLY A 193 -7.70 -3.60 22.92
C GLY A 193 -6.39 -2.83 23.10
N SER A 194 -5.27 -3.55 23.08
CA SER A 194 -3.91 -2.99 23.22
C SER A 194 -3.24 -2.64 21.89
N VAL A 195 -3.91 -2.82 20.75
CA VAL A 195 -3.36 -2.49 19.43
C VAL A 195 -3.43 -0.98 19.22
N ALA A 196 -2.26 -0.34 19.12
CA ALA A 196 -2.19 1.09 18.85
C ALA A 196 -2.85 1.42 17.49
N PRO A 197 -3.58 2.55 17.39
CA PRO A 197 -4.10 3.02 16.12
C PRO A 197 -3.00 3.12 15.06
N GLN A 198 -3.34 2.73 13.83
CA GLN A 198 -2.43 2.89 12.71
C GLN A 198 -2.00 4.37 12.64
N GLN A 199 -0.69 4.63 12.67
CA GLN A 199 -0.20 5.99 12.47
C GLN A 199 -0.46 6.38 11.01
N GLU A 200 -1.03 7.56 10.81
CA GLU A 200 -1.13 8.16 9.48
C GLU A 200 0.26 8.67 9.06
N GLY A 201 1.12 7.80 8.55
CA GLY A 201 2.32 8.21 7.81
C GLY A 201 1.93 8.84 6.49
#